data_AF-A0A818K7L0-F1
#
_entry.id   AF-A0A818K7L0-F1
#
_cell.length_a   1.000
_cell.length_b   1.000
_cell.length_c   1.000
_cell.angle_alpha   90.00
_cell.angle_beta   90.00
_cell.angle_gamma   90.00
#
_symmetry.space_group_name_H-M   'P 1'
#
loop_
_entity.id
_entity.type
_entity.pdbx_description
1 polymer ?
#
loop_
_entity_poly.entity_id
_entity_poly.type
_entity_poly.pdbx_seq_one_letter_code
_entity_poly.pdbx_strand_id
1 'polypeptide(L)' 'LALERAKTAKSAVKIIGELIEKYGQGGACFDASANMSYGYDNSFLVVDTEEAWTIETCDRVWVAKHIK' A
#
# COMPACT_ATOMS: atom_id res chain seq x y z
N LEU A 1 9.40 0.89 -2.84
CA LEU A 1 10.08 0.79 -1.53
C LEU A 1 9.98 -0.59 -0.89
N ALA A 2 8.83 -1.27 -0.91
CA ALA A 2 8.73 -2.60 -0.30
C ALA A 2 9.58 -3.67 -1.03
N LEU A 3 9.53 -3.69 -2.37
CA LEU A 3 10.23 -4.68 -3.18
C LEU A 3 11.76 -4.72 -2.97
N GLU A 4 12.40 -3.57 -2.78
CA GLU A 4 13.85 -3.49 -2.57
C GLU A 4 14.27 -3.76 -1.11
N ARG A 5 13.33 -3.74 -0.15
CA ARG A 5 13.61 -3.80 1.30
C ARG A 5 13.12 -5.09 1.96
N ALA A 6 12.16 -5.78 1.34
CA ALA A 6 11.53 -6.98 1.86
C ALA A 6 12.20 -8.26 1.36
N LYS A 7 12.19 -9.30 2.19
CA LYS A 7 12.63 -10.67 1.82
C LYS A 7 11.48 -11.66 1.75
N THR A 8 10.32 -11.32 2.32
CA THR A 8 9.09 -12.12 2.32
C THR A 8 7.88 -11.21 2.11
N ALA A 9 6.76 -11.77 1.65
CA ALA A 9 5.49 -11.08 1.46
C ALA A 9 5.00 -10.45 2.77
N LYS A 10 5.05 -11.18 3.89
CA LYS A 10 4.71 -10.63 5.22
C LYS A 10 5.60 -9.45 5.63
N SER A 11 6.90 -9.48 5.32
CA SER A 11 7.79 -8.34 5.60
C SER A 11 7.46 -7.14 4.70
N ALA A 12 7.11 -7.38 3.44
CA ALA A 12 6.67 -6.34 2.51
C ALA A 12 5.36 -5.69 2.98
N VAL A 13 4.39 -6.48 3.46
CA VAL A 13 3.12 -5.96 4.04
C VAL A 13 3.41 -4.98 5.18
N LYS A 14 4.31 -5.36 6.10
CA LYS A 14 4.70 -4.50 7.23
C LYS A 14 5.38 -3.21 6.76
N ILE A 15 6.29 -3.30 5.80
CA ILE A 15 6.98 -2.12 5.25
C ILE A 15 6.00 -1.18 4.54
N ILE A 16 5.06 -1.72 3.74
CA ILE A 16 4.03 -0.92 3.07
C ILE A 16 3.19 -0.18 4.11
N GLY A 17 2.71 -0.90 5.13
CA GLY A 17 1.95 -0.33 6.23
C GLY A 17 2.66 0.80 6.97
N GLU A 18 3.90 0.58 7.41
CA GLU A 18 4.71 1.58 8.10
C GLU A 18 4.94 2.84 7.26
N LEU A 19 5.08 2.69 5.94
CA LEU A 19 5.25 3.82 5.03
C LEU A 19 3.94 4.61 4.87
N ILE A 20 2.80 3.93 4.79
CA ILE A 20 1.47 4.57 4.71
C ILE A 20 1.17 5.33 6.00
N GLU A 21 1.39 4.72 7.16
CA GLU A 21 1.17 5.39 8.45
C GLU A 21 2.03 6.65 8.57
N LYS A 22 3.32 6.54 8.22
CA LYS A 22 4.30 7.62 8.38
C LYS A 22 4.10 8.74 7.36
N TYR A 23 3.92 8.41 6.09
CA TYR A 23 3.96 9.37 5.00
C TYR A 23 2.58 9.67 4.40
N GLY A 24 1.58 8.83 4.65
CA GLY A 24 0.30 8.85 3.96
C GLY A 24 0.39 8.27 2.55
N GLN A 25 -0.74 8.30 1.85
CA GLN A 25 -0.81 8.07 0.40
C GLN A 25 -0.98 9.40 -0.34
N GLY A 26 -0.52 9.44 -1.59
CA GLY A 26 -0.22 10.71 -2.24
C GLY A 26 -0.83 10.89 -3.61
N GLY A 27 -1.35 12.11 -3.82
CA GLY A 27 -1.60 12.74 -5.12
C GLY A 27 -3.04 12.64 -5.62
N ALA A 28 -3.42 13.60 -6.47
CA ALA A 28 -4.57 13.40 -7.34
C ALA A 28 -4.19 12.31 -8.36
N CYS A 29 -5.04 11.29 -8.50
CA CYS A 29 -4.91 10.25 -9.55
C CYS A 29 -5.05 10.83 -10.98
N PHE A 30 -5.42 12.09 -11.09
CA PHE A 30 -5.76 12.80 -12.31
C PHE A 30 -5.02 14.13 -12.37
N ASP A 31 -5.01 14.73 -13.57
CA ASP A 31 -4.39 16.01 -13.87
C ASP A 31 -4.62 17.05 -12.74
N ALA A 32 -3.53 17.68 -12.32
CA ALA A 32 -3.52 18.76 -11.34
C ALA A 32 -4.42 19.95 -11.75
N SER A 33 -4.77 20.08 -13.04
CA SER A 33 -5.73 21.06 -13.55
C SER A 33 -7.19 20.81 -13.11
N ALA A 34 -7.51 19.60 -12.64
CA ALA A 34 -8.88 19.21 -12.33
C ALA A 34 -9.37 19.67 -10.94
N ASN A 35 -8.56 20.37 -10.13
CA ASN A 35 -8.92 20.79 -8.76
C ASN A 35 -9.48 19.64 -7.90
N MET A 36 -9.09 18.38 -8.18
CA MET A 36 -9.54 17.22 -7.45
C MET A 36 -8.65 17.02 -6.23
N SER A 37 -9.13 17.44 -5.05
CA SER A 37 -8.48 17.21 -3.76
C SER A 37 -8.62 15.78 -3.23
N TYR A 38 -9.07 14.83 -4.05
CA TYR A 38 -9.29 13.45 -3.61
C TYR A 38 -7.95 12.73 -3.47
N GLY A 39 -7.68 12.23 -2.27
CA GLY A 39 -6.55 11.35 -1.99
C GLY A 39 -6.67 10.06 -2.80
N TYR A 40 -5.53 9.59 -3.31
CA TYR A 40 -5.45 8.34 -4.06
C TYR A 40 -5.14 7.18 -3.10
N ASP A 41 -6.17 6.41 -2.76
CA ASP A 41 -6.07 5.22 -1.93
C ASP A 41 -5.84 3.99 -2.81
N ASN A 42 -4.73 3.28 -2.59
CA ASN A 42 -4.35 2.11 -3.38
C ASN A 42 -4.67 0.78 -2.69
N SER A 43 -4.88 -0.24 -3.49
CA SER A 43 -4.88 -1.64 -3.05
C SER A 43 -3.64 -2.34 -3.58
N PHE A 44 -3.01 -3.20 -2.77
CA PHE A 44 -1.81 -3.95 -3.15
C PHE A 44 -2.01 -5.45 -3.02
N LEU A 45 -1.54 -6.20 -4.02
CA LEU A 45 -1.36 -7.65 -3.94
C LEU A 45 0.13 -7.94 -3.73
N VAL A 46 0.46 -8.65 -2.65
CA VAL A 46 1.83 -9.00 -2.29
C VAL A 46 1.93 -10.52 -2.16
N VAL A 47 2.88 -11.13 -2.86
CA VAL A 47 2.98 -12.59 -2.96
C VAL A 47 4.46 -13.00 -2.94
N ASP A 48 4.76 -14.09 -2.23
CA ASP A 48 6.00 -14.84 -2.36
C ASP A 48 5.71 -16.34 -2.59
N THR A 49 6.70 -17.23 -2.45
CA THR A 49 6.49 -18.67 -2.70
C THR A 49 5.65 -19.35 -1.63
N GLU A 50 5.53 -18.76 -0.44
CA GLU A 50 4.88 -19.36 0.72
C GLU A 50 3.48 -18.80 0.95
N GLU A 51 3.29 -17.48 0.74
CA GLU A 51 2.06 -16.79 1.14
C GLU A 51 1.66 -15.64 0.20
N ALA A 52 0.37 -15.28 0.24
CA ALA A 52 -0.22 -14.18 -0.51
C ALA A 52 -1.09 -13.27 0.38
N TRP A 53 -0.99 -11.96 0.16
CA TRP A 53 -1.65 -10.92 0.94
C TRP A 53 -2.29 -9.86 0.06
N THR A 54 -3.50 -9.43 0.41
CA THR A 54 -4.08 -8.17 -0.08
C THR A 54 -3.96 -7.09 0.98
N ILE A 55 -3.58 -5.88 0.59
CA ILE A 55 -3.52 -4.70 1.45
C ILE A 55 -4.52 -3.68 0.90
N GLU A 56 -5.42 -3.22 1.75
CA GLU A 56 -6.34 -2.12 1.47
C GLU A 56 -5.94 -0.91 2.31
N THR A 57 -6.09 0.28 1.76
CA THR A 57 -5.56 1.50 2.37
C THR A 57 -6.57 2.63 2.29
N CYS A 58 -6.51 3.55 3.25
CA CYS A 58 -7.31 4.76 3.25
C CYS A 58 -6.54 5.84 4.02
N ASP A 59 -6.13 6.91 3.36
CA ASP A 59 -5.28 7.96 3.93
C ASP A 59 -4.00 7.39 4.59
N ARG A 60 -3.97 7.33 5.93
CA ARG A 60 -2.85 6.80 6.72
C ARG A 60 -3.16 5.47 7.40
N VAL A 61 -4.36 4.94 7.22
CA VAL A 61 -4.74 3.64 7.75
C VAL A 61 -4.67 2.57 6.68
N TRP A 62 -4.42 1.34 7.11
CA TRP A 62 -4.33 0.20 6.22
C TRP A 62 -4.75 -1.06 6.95
N VAL A 63 -5.23 -2.03 6.18
CA VAL A 63 -5.52 -3.38 6.66
C VAL A 63 -4.93 -4.38 5.67
N ALA A 64 -4.52 -5.53 6.17
CA ALA A 64 -4.03 -6.62 5.33
C ALA A 64 -4.76 -7.92 5.64
N LYS A 65 -5.06 -8.66 4.58
CA LYS A 65 -5.70 -9.97 4.66
C LYS A 65 -4.77 -11.01 4.05
N HIS A 66 -4.48 -12.05 4.83
CA HIS A 66 -3.84 -13.26 4.33
C HIS A 66 -4.83 -14.03 3.46
N ILE A 67 -4.44 -14.34 2.23
CA ILE A 67 -5.29 -15.00 1.25
C ILE A 67 -5.00 -16.49 1.22
N LYS A 68 -3.72 -16.86 1.21
CA LYS A 68 -3.25 -18.23 1.08
C LYS A 68 -1.84 -18.34 1.63
#